data_AF-A0A8J5KBI9-F1
#
_entry.id   AF-A0A8J5KBI9-F1
#
_cell.length_a   1.000
_cell.length_b   1.000
_cell.length_c   1.000
_cell.angle_alpha   90.00
_cell.angle_beta   90.00
_cell.angle_gamma   90.00
#
_symmetry.space_group_name_H-M   'P 1'
#
loop_
_entity.id
_entity.type
_entity.pdbx_description
1 polymer ?
#
loop_
_entity_poly.entity_id
_entity_poly.type
_entity_poly.pdbx_seq_one_letter_code
_entity_poly.pdbx_strand_id
1 'polypeptide(L)'
;MHLVEKYCDIVKLLHNLLQNVHHVGQPMPGEEQEDIVITSTQNNLLNIKCPLTGKPVTELQNPVRWMDCKHIYEKEPVIHYISTKKPHPRCPVAGCPKILQVGRVVCDALLTIEINEMRLASATNINSTMVENFYRS
;
A
#
# COMPACT_ATOMS: atom_id res chain seq x y z
N MET A 1 13.17 -18.80 6.65
CA MET A 1 12.88 -17.38 6.35
C MET A 1 13.21 -17.00 4.90
N HIS A 2 14.35 -17.41 4.35
CA HIS A 2 14.77 -17.10 2.97
C HIS A 2 13.83 -17.51 1.83
N LEU A 3 13.02 -18.56 2.01
CA LEU A 3 12.08 -19.01 0.97
C LEU A 3 10.91 -18.03 0.76
N VAL A 4 10.45 -17.39 1.84
CA VAL A 4 9.33 -16.43 1.82
C VAL A 4 9.78 -15.11 1.20
N GLU A 5 11.01 -14.69 1.47
CA GLU A 5 11.63 -13.52 0.84
C GLU A 5 11.78 -13.71 -0.66
N LYS A 6 12.35 -14.86 -1.10
CA LYS A 6 12.46 -15.20 -2.53
C LYS A 6 11.10 -15.24 -3.25
N TYR A 7 10.07 -15.77 -2.59
CA TYR A 7 8.72 -15.81 -3.16
C TYR A 7 8.14 -14.39 -3.34
N CYS A 8 8.35 -13.52 -2.34
CA CYS A 8 7.95 -12.12 -2.41
C CYS A 8 8.61 -11.39 -3.60
N ASP A 9 9.90 -11.65 -3.84
CA ASP A 9 10.65 -11.06 -4.95
C ASP A 9 10.14 -11.54 -6.32
N ILE A 10 9.80 -12.82 -6.46
CA ILE A 10 9.21 -13.38 -7.69
C ILE A 10 7.86 -12.74 -8.00
N VAL A 11 7.00 -12.57 -7.00
CA VAL A 11 5.68 -11.95 -7.19
C VAL A 11 5.82 -10.47 -7.58
N LYS A 12 6.76 -9.73 -6.99
CA LYS A 12 7.08 -8.36 -7.40
C LYS A 12 7.55 -8.29 -8.85
N LEU A 13 8.46 -9.18 -9.24
CA LEU A 13 8.97 -9.25 -10.62
C LEU A 13 7.84 -9.52 -11.62
N LEU A 14 6.98 -10.50 -11.33
CA LEU A 14 5.85 -10.84 -12.20
C LEU A 14 4.87 -9.68 -12.34
N HIS A 15 4.51 -9.02 -11.23
CA HIS A 15 3.61 -7.88 -11.25
C HIS A 15 4.13 -6.74 -12.15
N ASN A 16 5.41 -6.37 -11.97
CA ASN A 16 6.05 -5.33 -12.79
C ASN A 16 6.07 -5.72 -14.28
N LEU A 17 6.39 -6.97 -14.60
CA LEU A 17 6.40 -7.46 -15.98
C LEU A 17 5.02 -7.37 -16.64
N LEU A 18 3.95 -7.69 -15.91
CA LEU A 18 2.58 -7.61 -16.42
C LEU A 18 2.11 -6.16 -16.63
N GLN A 19 2.51 -5.23 -15.75
CA GLN A 19 2.21 -3.80 -15.91
C GLN A 19 2.91 -3.19 -17.15
N ASN A 20 4.09 -3.71 -17.54
CA ASN A 20 4.83 -3.23 -18.71
C ASN A 20 4.19 -3.58 -20.07
N VAL A 21 3.14 -4.41 -20.12
CA VAL A 21 2.55 -4.88 -21.40
C VAL A 21 1.36 -4.02 -21.88
N HIS A 22 0.83 -3.11 -21.06
CA HIS A 22 -0.43 -2.41 -21.38
C HIS A 22 -0.32 -0.97 -21.92
N HIS A 23 0.88 -0.46 -22.25
CA HIS A 23 1.01 0.91 -22.80
C HIS A 23 1.98 1.05 -23.98
N VAL A 24 2.09 0.02 -24.84
CA VAL A 24 2.74 0.19 -26.15
C VAL A 24 1.67 0.28 -27.23
N GLY A 25 1.39 1.51 -27.69
CA GLY A 25 1.37 1.73 -29.13
C GLY A 25 0.09 2.14 -29.86
N GLN A 26 -0.98 2.67 -29.22
CA GLN A 26 -2.04 3.35 -29.99
C GLN A 26 -2.51 4.64 -29.32
N PRO A 27 -2.21 5.84 -29.88
CA PRO A 27 -2.93 7.05 -29.52
C PRO A 27 -4.38 6.92 -30.01
N MET A 28 -5.33 7.18 -29.11
CA MET A 28 -6.75 7.27 -29.40
C MET A 28 -7.01 8.42 -30.39
N PRO A 29 -7.72 8.20 -31.51
CA PRO A 29 -8.11 9.30 -32.39
C PRO A 29 -9.35 10.01 -31.79
N GLY A 30 -9.20 11.28 -31.41
CA GLY A 30 -10.31 12.13 -30.95
C GLY A 30 -9.91 12.96 -29.73
N GLU A 31 -9.18 14.06 -29.97
CA GLU A 31 -8.91 15.08 -28.94
C GLU A 31 -10.14 15.97 -28.75
N GLU A 32 -11.00 15.61 -27.81
CA GLU A 32 -11.81 16.59 -27.09
C GLU A 32 -11.28 16.64 -25.65
N GLN A 33 -10.71 17.80 -25.29
CA GLN A 33 -10.12 18.07 -23.98
C GLN A 33 -11.22 18.15 -22.93
N GLU A 34 -11.66 17.01 -22.44
CA GLU A 34 -12.28 16.93 -21.13
C GLU A 34 -11.15 16.85 -20.11
N ASP A 35 -11.09 17.82 -19.19
CA ASP A 35 -10.25 17.76 -17.98
C ASP A 35 -10.70 16.57 -17.13
N ILE A 36 -10.27 15.36 -17.51
CA ILE A 36 -10.45 14.18 -16.70
C ILE A 36 -9.49 14.34 -15.53
N VAL A 37 -9.98 14.88 -14.42
CA VAL A 37 -9.28 14.77 -13.13
C VAL A 37 -9.13 13.27 -12.88
N ILE A 38 -7.92 12.77 -13.08
CA ILE A 38 -7.56 11.39 -12.83
C ILE A 38 -7.65 11.18 -11.32
N THR A 39 -8.86 10.89 -10.82
CA THR A 39 -9.10 10.36 -9.48
C THR A 39 -8.86 8.84 -9.44
N SER A 40 -8.08 8.32 -10.40
CA SER A 40 -7.71 6.91 -10.44
C SER A 40 -6.47 6.67 -9.61
N THR A 41 -6.68 6.45 -8.32
CA THR A 41 -5.99 5.34 -7.67
C THR A 41 -6.94 4.76 -6.65
N GLN A 42 -7.63 3.68 -7.03
CA GLN A 42 -8.35 2.84 -6.08
C GLN A 42 -7.31 2.20 -5.16
N ASN A 43 -6.95 2.93 -4.12
CA ASN A 43 -6.01 2.46 -3.13
C ASN A 43 -6.70 1.34 -2.33
N ASN A 44 -6.38 0.09 -2.63
CA ASN A 44 -6.97 -1.09 -2.00
C ASN A 44 -6.59 -1.27 -0.52
N LEU A 45 -5.81 -0.35 0.05
CA LEU A 45 -5.42 -0.37 1.45
C LEU A 45 -6.58 0.10 2.34
N LEU A 46 -6.97 -0.74 3.31
CA LEU A 46 -8.07 -0.44 4.24
C LEU A 46 -7.72 0.59 5.32
N ASN A 47 -6.45 0.96 5.44
CA ASN A 47 -5.97 1.98 6.37
C ASN A 47 -4.80 2.75 5.78
N ILE A 48 -4.69 4.03 6.14
CA ILE A 48 -3.63 4.95 5.68
C ILE A 48 -2.53 5.17 6.74
N LYS A 49 -2.77 4.72 7.97
CA LYS A 49 -1.82 4.77 9.09
C LYS A 49 -1.81 3.44 9.83
N CYS A 50 -0.65 3.03 10.34
CA CYS A 50 -0.53 1.89 11.24
C CYS A 50 -1.32 2.18 12.53
N PRO A 51 -2.32 1.36 12.89
CA PRO A 51 -3.16 1.60 14.07
C PRO A 51 -2.41 1.54 15.41
N LEU A 52 -1.21 0.95 15.43
CA LEU A 52 -0.40 0.79 16.65
C LEU A 52 0.64 1.90 16.82
N THR A 53 1.25 2.37 15.72
CA THR A 53 2.33 3.36 15.76
C THR A 53 1.90 4.75 15.31
N GLY A 54 0.74 4.87 14.66
CA GLY A 54 0.26 6.12 14.05
C GLY A 54 1.02 6.54 12.78
N LYS A 55 2.13 5.87 12.44
CA LYS A 55 2.91 6.16 11.23
C LYS A 55 2.07 5.93 9.98
N PRO A 56 2.19 6.77 8.94
CA PRO A 56 1.53 6.52 7.67
C PRO A 56 2.07 5.24 7.03
N VAL A 57 1.25 4.53 6.25
CA VAL A 57 1.65 3.23 5.66
C VAL A 57 2.87 3.37 4.76
N THR A 58 2.98 4.52 4.09
CA THR A 58 4.12 4.91 3.25
C THR A 58 5.43 5.06 4.01
N GLU A 59 5.42 5.18 5.34
CA GLU A 59 6.64 5.32 6.16
C GLU A 59 6.96 4.07 6.99
N LEU A 60 6.21 2.98 6.81
CA LEU A 60 6.50 1.73 7.50
C LEU A 60 7.76 1.07 6.92
N GLN A 61 8.63 0.59 7.80
CA GLN A 61 9.87 -0.08 7.39
C GLN A 61 9.60 -1.53 6.98
N ASN A 62 8.81 -2.23 7.79
CA ASN A 62 8.43 -3.63 7.58
C ASN A 62 6.89 -3.74 7.62
N PRO A 63 6.19 -3.25 6.57
CA PRO A 63 4.75 -3.32 6.51
C PRO A 63 4.29 -4.78 6.44
N VAL A 64 3.32 -5.13 7.27
CA VAL A 64 2.67 -6.44 7.29
C VAL A 64 1.17 -6.27 7.28
N ARG A 65 0.47 -7.21 6.66
CA ARG A 65 -0.98 -7.25 6.57
C ARG A 65 -1.49 -8.46 7.34
N TRP A 66 -2.58 -8.29 8.08
CA TRP A 66 -3.22 -9.43 8.73
C TRP A 66 -4.26 -10.06 7.82
N MET A 67 -4.24 -11.39 7.67
CA MET A 67 -4.98 -12.07 6.61
C MET A 67 -6.52 -11.89 6.67
N ASP A 68 -7.14 -11.89 7.86
CA ASP A 68 -8.62 -11.92 7.93
C ASP A 68 -9.31 -10.55 7.95
N CYS A 69 -8.57 -9.47 8.22
CA CYS A 69 -9.12 -8.10 8.17
C CYS A 69 -8.36 -7.17 7.24
N LYS A 70 -7.25 -7.62 6.64
CA LYS A 70 -6.41 -6.87 5.68
C LYS A 70 -5.85 -5.53 6.18
N HIS A 71 -5.99 -5.21 7.47
CA HIS A 71 -5.34 -4.04 8.05
C HIS A 71 -3.82 -4.20 8.11
N ILE A 72 -3.15 -3.06 7.97
CA ILE A 72 -1.71 -2.98 7.77
C ILE A 72 -1.06 -2.42 9.04
N TYR A 73 0.05 -3.05 9.43
CA TYR A 73 0.80 -2.74 10.64
C TYR A 73 2.30 -2.68 10.37
N GLU A 74 3.04 -2.08 11.28
CA GLU A 74 4.48 -2.30 11.41
C GLU A 74 4.71 -3.67 12.07
N LYS A 75 5.65 -4.47 11.54
CA LYS A 75 5.88 -5.87 11.95
C LYS A 75 6.19 -6.04 13.45
N GLU A 76 7.20 -5.36 13.97
CA GLU A 76 7.62 -5.54 15.36
C GLU A 76 6.53 -5.10 16.36
N PRO A 77 5.90 -3.92 16.21
CA PRO A 77 4.81 -3.50 17.09
C PRO A 77 3.60 -4.43 17.09
N VAL A 78 3.19 -4.99 15.93
CA VAL A 78 2.02 -5.89 15.91
C VAL A 78 2.34 -7.24 16.55
N ILE A 79 3.54 -7.78 16.36
CA ILE A 79 3.96 -9.01 17.03
C ILE A 79 4.00 -8.80 18.54
N HIS A 80 4.55 -7.68 19.00
CA HIS A 80 4.57 -7.31 20.42
C HIS A 80 3.16 -7.07 21.00
N TYR A 81 2.26 -6.44 20.24
CA TYR A 81 0.88 -6.24 20.65
C TYR A 81 0.15 -7.57 20.86
N ILE A 82 0.29 -8.50 19.90
CA ILE A 82 -0.35 -9.83 19.97
C ILE A 82 0.19 -10.62 21.16
N SER A 83 1.49 -10.53 21.45
CA SER A 83 2.10 -11.28 22.56
C SER A 83 1.69 -10.76 23.94
N THR A 84 1.45 -9.45 24.07
CA THR A 84 1.12 -8.78 25.34
C THR A 84 -0.39 -8.73 25.66
N LYS A 85 -1.27 -8.67 24.65
CA LYS A 85 -2.73 -8.56 24.84
C LYS A 85 -3.48 -9.90 24.90
N LYS A 86 -2.83 -10.93 25.47
CA LYS A 86 -3.46 -12.25 25.69
C LYS A 86 -4.66 -12.15 26.66
N PRO A 87 -5.67 -13.04 26.55
CA PRO A 87 -5.77 -14.16 25.61
C PRO A 87 -6.31 -13.79 24.22
N HIS A 88 -6.95 -12.63 24.06
CA HIS A 88 -7.66 -12.26 22.83
C HIS A 88 -7.24 -10.86 22.32
N PRO A 89 -6.07 -10.75 21.67
CA PRO A 89 -5.60 -9.48 21.12
C PRO A 89 -6.48 -9.07 19.93
N ARG A 90 -7.45 -8.19 20.14
CA ARG A 90 -8.35 -7.71 19.08
C ARG A 90 -7.62 -6.77 18.13
N CYS A 91 -8.08 -6.70 16.89
CA CYS A 91 -7.63 -5.69 15.95
C CYS A 91 -7.86 -4.28 16.53
N PRO A 92 -6.81 -3.42 16.61
CA PRO A 92 -6.92 -2.08 17.20
C PRO A 92 -7.69 -1.07 16.33
N VAL A 93 -8.04 -1.43 15.08
CA VAL A 93 -8.91 -0.59 14.24
C VAL A 93 -10.33 -0.57 14.79
N ALA A 94 -10.87 0.63 14.98
CA ALA A 94 -12.23 0.83 15.47
C ALA A 94 -13.25 0.06 14.60
N GLY A 95 -14.16 -0.66 15.26
CA GLY A 95 -15.21 -1.44 14.58
C GLY A 95 -14.76 -2.79 14.00
N CYS A 96 -13.47 -3.14 14.05
CA CYS A 96 -13.00 -4.46 13.59
C CYS A 96 -13.14 -5.51 14.71
N PRO A 97 -13.99 -6.55 14.58
CA PRO A 97 -14.22 -7.53 15.64
C PRO A 97 -13.16 -8.64 15.70
N LYS A 98 -12.18 -8.62 14.78
CA LYS A 98 -11.29 -9.74 14.54
C LYS A 98 -10.19 -9.84 15.61
N ILE A 99 -9.79 -11.07 15.95
CA ILE A 99 -8.75 -11.37 16.93
C ILE A 99 -7.46 -11.71 16.19
N LEU A 100 -6.41 -10.93 16.42
CA LEU A 100 -5.12 -11.07 15.77
C LEU A 100 -4.39 -12.33 16.24
N GLN A 101 -3.62 -12.93 15.33
CA GLN A 101 -2.80 -14.11 15.59
C GLN A 101 -1.48 -13.97 14.83
N VAL A 102 -0.35 -14.28 15.49
CA VAL A 102 1.00 -14.11 14.91
C VAL A 102 1.15 -14.88 13.61
N GLY A 103 0.67 -16.13 13.56
CA GLY A 103 0.75 -16.97 12.35
C GLY A 103 -0.09 -16.47 11.16
N ARG A 104 -0.88 -15.40 11.34
CA ARG A 104 -1.70 -14.78 10.29
C ARG A 104 -1.25 -13.37 9.91
N VAL A 105 -0.15 -12.89 10.50
CA VAL A 105 0.51 -11.64 10.10
C VAL A 105 1.49 -11.97 8.98
N VAL A 106 1.25 -11.46 7.77
CA VAL A 106 2.04 -11.80 6.58
C VAL A 106 2.67 -10.55 5.96
N CYS A 107 3.89 -10.72 5.45
CA CYS A 107 4.50 -9.76 4.54
C CYS A 107 4.04 -10.11 3.12
N ASP A 108 3.09 -9.33 2.62
CA ASP A 108 2.46 -9.55 1.31
C ASP A 108 3.24 -8.79 0.23
N ALA A 109 3.57 -9.47 -0.86
CA ALA A 109 4.29 -8.86 -1.99
C ALA A 109 3.47 -7.76 -2.65
N LEU A 110 2.14 -7.96 -2.76
CA LEU A 110 1.22 -6.97 -3.33
C LEU A 110 1.10 -5.75 -2.42
N LEU A 111 1.08 -5.95 -1.10
CA LEU A 111 1.11 -4.85 -0.14
C LEU A 111 2.31 -3.92 -0.36
N THR A 112 3.48 -4.49 -0.66
CA THR A 112 4.68 -3.69 -0.92
C THR A 112 4.53 -2.86 -2.19
N ILE A 113 3.95 -3.44 -3.23
CA ILE A 113 3.67 -2.76 -4.50
C ILE A 113 2.67 -1.62 -4.28
N GLU A 114 1.53 -1.89 -3.66
CA GLU A 114 0.47 -0.91 -3.38
C GLU A 114 1.01 0.29 -2.56
N ILE A 115 1.83 0.01 -1.54
CA ILE A 115 2.48 1.08 -0.75
C ILE A 115 3.45 1.88 -1.62
N ASN A 116 4.20 1.22 -2.50
CA ASN A 116 5.16 1.89 -3.37
C ASN A 116 4.47 2.78 -4.41
N GLU A 117 3.39 2.30 -5.02
CA GLU A 117 2.55 3.07 -5.93
C GLU A 117 2.00 4.33 -5.23
N MET A 118 1.53 4.20 -3.98
CA MET A 118 1.10 5.36 -3.18
C MET A 118 2.23 6.37 -2.95
N ARG A 119 3.45 5.90 -2.66
CA ARG A 119 4.62 6.78 -2.52
C ARG A 119 4.89 7.54 -3.82
N LEU A 120 4.86 6.85 -4.96
CA LEU A 120 5.08 7.47 -6.28
C LEU A 120 3.98 8.48 -6.62
N ALA A 121 2.71 8.16 -6.38
CA ALA A 121 1.59 9.07 -6.61
C ALA A 121 1.71 10.36 -5.77
N SER A 122 2.16 10.24 -4.52
CA SER A 122 2.41 11.44 -3.69
C SER A 122 3.55 12.31 -4.22
N ALA A 123 4.59 11.71 -4.80
CA ALA A 123 5.70 12.45 -5.40
C ALA A 123 5.30 13.18 -6.69
N THR A 124 4.51 12.54 -7.56
CA THR A 124 4.01 13.16 -8.81
C THR A 124 3.06 14.34 -8.52
N ASN A 125 2.24 14.25 -7.48
CA ASN A 125 1.39 15.36 -7.06
C ASN A 125 2.21 16.61 -6.68
N ILE A 126 3.29 16.44 -5.92
CA ILE A 126 4.21 17.54 -5.54
C ILE A 126 4.84 18.17 -6.78
N ASN A 127 5.27 17.36 -7.74
CA ASN A 127 5.87 17.86 -8.98
C ASN A 127 4.87 18.64 -9.84
N SER A 128 3.60 18.21 -9.88
CA SER A 128 2.54 18.91 -10.62
C SER A 128 2.21 20.27 -10.00
N THR A 129 2.19 20.37 -8.67
CA THR A 129 1.97 21.65 -7.96
C THR A 129 3.10 22.66 -8.17
N MET A 130 4.33 22.18 -8.43
CA MET A 130 5.46 23.08 -8.75
C MET A 130 5.38 23.68 -10.15
N VAL A 131 4.78 22.98 -11.13
CA VAL A 131 4.62 23.51 -12.49
C VAL A 131 3.55 24.62 -12.55
N GLU A 132 2.46 24.50 -11.80
CA GLU A 132 1.39 25.53 -11.75
C GLU A 132 1.85 26.87 -11.16
N ASN A 133 2.86 26.88 -10.28
CA ASN A 133 3.37 28.12 -9.69
C ASN A 133 4.29 28.92 -10.61
N PHE A 134 4.76 28.34 -11.72
CA PHE A 134 5.59 29.06 -12.71
C PHE A 134 4.78 29.89 -13.72
N TYR A 135 3.50 29.56 -13.93
CA TYR A 135 2.64 30.26 -14.88
C TYR A 135 1.83 31.41 -14.26
N ARG A 136 2.06 31.73 -12.98
CA ARG A 136 1.32 32.78 -12.24
C ARG A 136 2.17 33.94 -11.74
N SER A 137 3.35 34.16 -12.32
CA SER A 137 4.20 35.34 -12.03
C SER A 137 4.11 36.39 -13.13
#